data_AF-A0A371P501-F1
#
_entry.id   AF-A0A371P501-F1
#
_cell.length_a   1.000
_cell.length_b   1.000
_cell.length_c   1.000
_cell.angle_alpha   90.00
_cell.angle_beta   90.00
_cell.angle_gamma   90.00
#
_symmetry.space_group_name_H-M   'P 1'
#
loop_
_entity.id
_entity.type
_entity.pdbx_description
1 polymer ?
#
loop_
_entity_poly.entity_id
_entity_poly.type
_entity_poly.pdbx_seq_one_letter_code
_entity_poly.pdbx_strand_id
1 'polypeptide(L)'
;MEGISETPDGLVVVTGDERSLTYSPRRIVLDDGTVVAHESQGGEMSSVWAADLGGPVFVEVAYLGDGPVGGELVMTVSHIGVDETLRFVALGDLWAADLPAQVSPSWPVAVDLALGLLDGDVRLVGTTTDHGPLTKADVEDLHQRLLGVIHG
;
A
#
# COMPACT_ATOMS: atom_id res chain seq x y z
N MET A 1 16.58 14.57 7.29
CA MET A 1 16.07 14.84 5.92
C MET A 1 14.76 14.11 5.87
N GLU A 2 13.66 14.84 6.03
CA GLU A 2 12.32 14.26 5.95
C GLU A 2 12.00 13.89 4.50
N GLY A 3 11.16 12.88 4.32
CA GLY A 3 10.66 12.52 3.00
C GLY A 3 10.35 11.04 2.84
N ILE A 4 9.94 10.71 1.62
CA ILE A 4 9.60 9.36 1.19
C ILE A 4 10.53 8.99 0.04
N SER A 5 11.13 7.81 0.11
CA SER A 5 12.00 7.29 -0.93
C SER A 5 11.76 5.80 -1.15
N GLU A 6 12.20 5.32 -2.31
CA GLU A 6 12.16 3.90 -2.66
C GLU A 6 13.58 3.36 -2.75
N THR A 7 13.81 2.20 -2.16
CA THR A 7 15.08 1.49 -2.30
C THR A 7 15.13 0.77 -3.65
N PRO A 8 16.33 0.40 -4.16
CA PRO A 8 16.45 -0.42 -5.37
C PRO A 8 15.70 -1.75 -5.30
N ASP A 9 15.45 -2.26 -4.09
CA ASP A 9 14.74 -3.51 -3.82
C ASP A 9 13.21 -3.31 -3.70
N GLY A 10 12.71 -2.10 -3.97
CA GLY A 10 11.28 -1.78 -3.95
C GLY A 10 10.69 -1.51 -2.56
N LEU A 11 11.54 -1.31 -1.53
CA LEU A 11 11.08 -0.94 -0.19
C LEU A 11 10.78 0.55 -0.14
N VAL A 12 9.72 0.94 0.56
CA VAL A 12 9.39 2.34 0.78
C VAL A 12 9.95 2.78 2.13
N VAL A 13 10.82 3.79 2.13
CA VAL A 13 11.36 4.37 3.36
C VAL A 13 10.68 5.71 3.61
N VAL A 14 10.09 5.87 4.79
CA VAL A 14 9.44 7.10 5.24
C VAL A 14 10.25 7.66 6.40
N THR A 15 10.73 8.89 6.27
CA THR A 15 11.52 9.59 7.29
C THR A 15 10.77 10.82 7.76
N GLY A 16 10.40 10.87 9.04
CA GLY A 16 9.94 12.07 9.74
C GLY A 16 11.07 12.72 10.53
N ASP A 17 10.71 13.68 11.38
CA ASP A 17 11.69 14.43 12.20
C ASP A 17 12.28 13.62 13.35
N GLU A 18 11.46 12.76 13.95
CA GLU A 18 11.81 12.05 15.17
C GLU A 18 12.18 10.60 14.89
N ARG A 19 11.59 10.02 13.85
CA ARG A 19 11.76 8.60 13.53
C ARG A 19 11.56 8.31 12.05
N SER A 20 11.96 7.12 11.65
CA SER A 20 11.76 6.57 10.32
C SER A 20 11.16 5.17 10.37
N LEU A 21 10.53 4.78 9.26
CA LEU A 21 10.11 3.42 9.02
C LEU A 21 10.49 2.96 7.63
N THR A 22 10.69 1.65 7.50
CA THR A 22 10.84 0.94 6.24
C THR A 22 9.62 0.04 6.06
N TYR A 23 8.90 0.27 4.97
CA TYR A 23 7.75 -0.50 4.56
C TYR A 23 8.15 -1.52 3.48
N SER A 24 7.65 -2.74 3.68
CA SER A 24 7.59 -3.81 2.69
C SER A 24 6.17 -4.37 2.71
N PRO A 25 5.70 -5.01 1.61
CA PRO A 25 4.30 -5.44 1.47
C PRO A 25 3.69 -6.19 2.65
N ARG A 26 4.49 -6.95 3.42
CA ARG A 26 4.02 -7.75 4.57
C ARG A 26 4.65 -7.37 5.90
N ARG A 27 5.47 -6.32 5.93
CA ARG A 27 6.28 -5.99 7.11
C ARG A 27 6.68 -4.53 7.11
N ILE A 28 6.53 -3.90 8.27
CA ILE A 28 7.05 -2.58 8.60
C ILE A 28 8.13 -2.75 9.67
N VAL A 29 9.22 -2.01 9.49
CA VAL A 29 10.33 -1.95 10.45
C VAL A 29 10.56 -0.49 10.81
N LEU A 30 10.44 -0.15 12.09
CA LEU A 30 10.79 1.17 12.61
C LEU A 30 12.28 1.21 12.93
N ASP A 31 12.86 2.41 12.96
CA ASP A 31 14.27 2.63 13.29
C ASP A 31 14.69 2.18 14.69
N ASP A 32 13.76 2.14 15.64
CA ASP A 32 13.96 1.57 16.98
C ASP A 32 14.02 0.02 17.00
N GLY A 33 13.85 -0.62 15.84
CA GLY A 33 13.84 -2.07 15.67
C GLY A 33 12.48 -2.72 15.87
N THR A 34 11.44 -1.95 16.19
CA THR A 34 10.06 -2.46 16.25
C THR A 34 9.64 -2.99 14.89
N VAL A 35 9.06 -4.20 14.89
CA VAL A 35 8.57 -4.86 13.69
C VAL A 35 7.08 -5.05 13.80
N VAL A 36 6.36 -4.55 12.80
CA VAL A 36 4.96 -4.87 12.56
C VAL A 36 4.92 -5.79 11.35
N ALA A 37 4.71 -7.08 11.59
CA ALA A 37 4.54 -8.07 10.53
C ALA A 37 3.12 -8.63 10.59
N HIS A 38 2.63 -9.10 9.45
CA HIS A 38 1.37 -9.80 9.40
C HIS A 38 1.40 -10.93 8.40
N GLU A 39 0.59 -11.93 8.69
CA GLU A 39 0.15 -12.92 7.72
C GLU A 39 -1.33 -12.62 7.52
N SER A 40 -1.72 -12.01 6.39
CA SER A 40 -3.14 -12.03 6.04
C SER A 40 -3.51 -13.48 5.77
N GLN A 41 -4.46 -14.00 6.53
CA GLN A 41 -4.99 -15.36 6.41
C GLN A 41 -6.37 -15.35 5.74
N GLY A 42 -6.69 -14.31 4.97
CA GLY A 42 -8.01 -14.07 4.40
C GLY A 42 -9.05 -13.66 5.42
N GLY A 43 -9.67 -12.50 5.21
CA GLY A 43 -10.75 -12.02 6.07
C GLY A 43 -11.25 -10.61 5.74
N GLU A 44 -12.30 -10.19 6.44
CA GLU A 44 -12.75 -8.79 6.51
C GLU A 44 -11.64 -7.92 7.11
N MET A 45 -11.59 -6.62 6.77
CA MET A 45 -10.58 -5.65 7.22
C MET A 45 -10.22 -5.87 8.71
N SER A 46 -9.03 -6.42 8.95
CA SER A 46 -8.73 -7.11 10.21
C SER A 46 -7.91 -6.29 11.19
N SER A 47 -7.21 -5.26 10.71
CA SER A 47 -6.45 -4.34 11.56
C SER A 47 -6.19 -3.00 10.87
N VAL A 48 -5.82 -2.00 11.68
CA VAL A 48 -5.23 -0.73 11.25
C VAL A 48 -4.09 -0.42 12.22
N TRP A 49 -2.94 0.00 11.70
CA TRP A 49 -1.82 0.50 12.49
C TRP A 49 -1.50 1.92 12.03
N ALA A 50 -1.12 2.80 12.95
CA ALA A 50 -0.73 4.16 12.61
C ALA A 50 0.47 4.59 13.45
N ALA A 51 1.30 5.46 12.88
CA ALA A 51 2.42 6.08 13.55
C ALA A 51 2.61 7.53 13.10
N ASP A 52 2.78 8.39 14.10
CA ASP A 52 3.36 9.72 13.91
C ASP A 52 4.88 9.57 13.85
N LEU A 53 5.50 10.06 12.78
CA LEU A 53 6.95 10.02 12.59
C LEU A 53 7.66 11.30 13.04
N GLY A 54 6.91 12.26 13.59
CA GLY A 54 7.36 13.58 13.96
C GLY A 54 7.27 14.56 12.78
N GLY A 55 7.06 15.83 13.11
CA GLY A 55 6.98 16.90 12.12
C GLY A 55 5.67 16.83 11.29
N PRO A 56 5.73 16.99 9.96
CA PRO A 56 4.55 16.97 9.09
C PRO A 56 4.14 15.57 8.62
N VAL A 57 4.76 14.49 9.10
CA VAL A 57 4.63 13.14 8.51
C VAL A 57 3.82 12.20 9.41
N PHE A 58 2.68 11.75 8.90
CA PHE A 58 1.82 10.76 9.54
C PHE A 58 1.61 9.55 8.63
N VAL A 59 1.70 8.35 9.19
CA VAL A 59 1.54 7.09 8.46
C VAL A 59 0.38 6.29 9.03
N GLU A 60 -0.51 5.85 8.15
CA GLU A 60 -1.53 4.84 8.46
C GLU A 60 -1.32 3.61 7.58
N VAL A 61 -1.65 2.46 8.13
CA VAL A 61 -1.49 1.17 7.48
C VAL A 61 -2.76 0.37 7.71
N ALA A 62 -3.48 0.11 6.63
CA ALA A 62 -4.72 -0.65 6.64
C ALA A 62 -4.50 -2.05 6.07
N TYR A 63 -5.25 -3.02 6.59
CA TYR A 63 -5.15 -4.42 6.18
C TYR A 63 -6.43 -4.77 5.42
N LEU A 64 -6.36 -4.90 4.09
CA LEU A 64 -7.56 -4.96 3.23
C LEU A 64 -8.04 -6.38 2.90
N GLY A 65 -7.35 -7.42 3.39
CA GLY A 65 -7.75 -8.81 3.20
C GLY A 65 -6.68 -9.62 2.47
N ASP A 66 -7.11 -10.59 1.67
CA ASP A 66 -6.25 -11.25 0.67
C ASP A 66 -6.37 -10.50 -0.65
N GLY A 67 -5.28 -10.49 -1.39
CA GLY A 67 -5.15 -10.02 -2.75
C GLY A 67 -4.23 -10.97 -3.51
N PRO A 68 -3.82 -10.58 -4.72
CA PRO A 68 -3.24 -11.48 -5.71
C PRO A 68 -2.05 -12.31 -5.24
N VAL A 69 -1.21 -11.73 -4.39
CA VAL A 69 0.01 -12.36 -3.86
C VAL A 69 -0.10 -12.62 -2.35
N GLY A 70 -1.22 -12.21 -1.73
CA GLY A 70 -1.59 -12.40 -0.34
C GLY A 70 -0.97 -11.38 0.60
N GLY A 71 -1.64 -11.06 1.72
CA GLY A 71 -1.02 -10.27 2.78
C GLY A 71 -1.13 -8.75 2.60
N GLU A 72 -2.30 -8.16 2.41
CA GLU A 72 -2.31 -6.76 1.95
C GLU A 72 -2.31 -5.72 3.07
N LEU A 73 -1.14 -5.14 3.31
CA LEU A 73 -0.98 -3.77 3.81
C LEU A 73 -1.24 -2.79 2.67
N VAL A 74 -2.07 -1.79 2.94
CA VAL A 74 -2.05 -0.52 2.25
C VAL A 74 -1.49 0.51 3.20
N MET A 75 -0.35 1.11 2.85
CA MET A 75 0.22 2.22 3.60
C MET A 75 -0.22 3.53 2.96
N THR A 76 -0.80 4.42 3.75
CA THR A 76 -1.02 5.81 3.40
C THR A 76 -0.03 6.68 4.20
N VAL A 77 0.65 7.59 3.52
CA VAL A 77 1.48 8.61 4.16
C VAL A 77 0.88 9.96 3.86
N SER A 78 0.52 10.70 4.90
CA SER A 78 0.10 12.09 4.78
C SER A 78 1.27 12.98 5.18
N HIS A 79 1.71 13.81 4.24
CA HIS A 79 2.66 14.88 4.50
C HIS A 79 1.92 16.22 4.53
N ILE A 80 1.86 16.83 5.71
CA ILE A 80 1.14 18.08 5.96
C ILE A 80 2.11 19.25 5.81
N GLY A 81 2.22 19.79 4.60
CA GLY A 81 3.01 20.99 4.32
C GLY A 81 2.27 22.27 4.69
N VAL A 82 2.98 23.40 4.60
CA VAL A 82 2.45 24.74 4.97
C VAL A 82 1.26 25.15 4.12
N ASP A 83 1.19 24.69 2.86
CA ASP A 83 0.17 25.09 1.89
C ASP A 83 -0.59 23.90 1.25
N GLU A 84 -0.12 22.65 1.38
CA GLU A 84 -0.72 21.48 0.72
C GLU A 84 -0.52 20.19 1.53
N THR A 85 -1.55 19.32 1.50
CA THR A 85 -1.47 17.95 2.01
C THR A 85 -1.14 17.02 0.85
N LEU A 86 0.07 16.44 0.86
CA LEU A 86 0.45 15.41 -0.10
C LEU A 86 0.15 14.04 0.50
N ARG A 87 -0.50 13.18 -0.29
CA ARG A 87 -0.81 11.81 0.11
C ARG A 87 -0.05 10.83 -0.78
N PHE A 88 0.60 9.87 -0.13
CA PHE A 88 1.31 8.78 -0.77
C PHE A 88 0.64 7.47 -0.41
N VAL A 89 0.53 6.56 -1.37
CA VAL A 89 -0.13 5.26 -1.16
C VAL A 89 0.80 4.15 -1.67
N ALA A 90 1.11 3.20 -0.81
CA ALA A 90 1.74 1.93 -1.19
C ALA A 90 0.69 0.82 -1.11
N LEU A 91 0.52 0.05 -2.19
CA LEU A 91 -0.50 -1.01 -2.26
C LEU A 91 -0.01 -2.40 -1.84
N GLY A 92 1.27 -2.54 -1.51
CA GLY A 92 1.84 -3.82 -1.10
C GLY A 92 1.57 -4.93 -2.13
N ASP A 93 1.17 -6.09 -1.65
CA ASP A 93 0.90 -7.29 -2.45
C ASP A 93 -0.51 -7.32 -3.08
N LEU A 94 -1.27 -6.21 -2.94
CA LEU A 94 -2.61 -6.06 -3.52
C LEU A 94 -2.56 -5.95 -5.04
N TRP A 95 -1.42 -5.53 -5.57
CA TRP A 95 -1.19 -5.45 -7.00
C TRP A 95 -0.41 -6.66 -7.51
N ALA A 96 -0.83 -7.21 -8.65
CA ALA A 96 -0.06 -8.18 -9.43
C ALA A 96 -0.24 -7.98 -10.94
N ALA A 97 0.83 -8.26 -11.68
CA ALA A 97 0.81 -8.26 -13.14
C ALA A 97 -0.13 -9.34 -13.67
N ASP A 98 -0.02 -10.56 -13.16
CA ASP A 98 -0.80 -11.71 -13.59
C ASP A 98 -1.92 -12.03 -12.59
N LEU A 99 -3.08 -12.44 -13.11
CA LEU A 99 -4.18 -12.96 -12.30
C LEU A 99 -4.15 -14.49 -12.29
N PRO A 100 -4.37 -15.14 -11.13
CA PRO A 100 -4.61 -16.57 -11.09
C PRO A 100 -5.95 -16.94 -11.73
N ALA A 101 -6.09 -18.20 -12.11
CA ALA A 101 -7.32 -18.74 -12.68
C ALA A 101 -8.51 -18.74 -11.72
N GLN A 102 -8.27 -18.63 -10.41
CA GLN A 102 -9.28 -18.54 -9.37
C GLN A 102 -9.01 -17.30 -8.55
N VAL A 103 -10.01 -16.43 -8.48
CA VAL A 103 -9.96 -15.16 -7.74
C VAL A 103 -10.85 -15.31 -6.51
N SER A 104 -10.32 -14.98 -5.33
CA SER A 104 -11.14 -14.93 -4.11
C SER A 104 -12.17 -13.80 -4.23
N PRO A 105 -13.43 -13.99 -3.78
CA PRO A 105 -14.44 -12.93 -3.76
C PRO A 105 -14.06 -11.68 -2.96
N SER A 106 -13.06 -11.76 -2.08
CA SER A 106 -12.57 -10.61 -1.30
C SER A 106 -11.69 -9.65 -2.13
N TRP A 107 -11.09 -10.12 -3.22
CA TRP A 107 -10.10 -9.35 -3.97
C TRP A 107 -10.67 -8.10 -4.66
N PRO A 108 -11.84 -8.17 -5.36
CA PRO A 108 -12.42 -6.97 -5.96
C PRO A 108 -12.74 -5.90 -4.91
N VAL A 109 -13.19 -6.31 -3.72
CA VAL A 109 -13.51 -5.37 -2.64
C VAL A 109 -12.24 -4.69 -2.13
N ALA A 110 -11.16 -5.44 -1.93
CA ALA A 110 -9.87 -4.87 -1.51
C ALA A 110 -9.31 -3.90 -2.56
N VAL A 111 -9.40 -4.25 -3.85
CA VAL A 111 -8.96 -3.39 -4.96
C VAL A 111 -9.86 -2.16 -5.12
N ASP A 112 -11.18 -2.28 -4.94
CA ASP A 112 -12.11 -1.15 -4.97
C ASP A 112 -11.84 -0.15 -3.83
N LEU A 113 -11.59 -0.66 -2.62
CA LEU A 113 -11.17 0.17 -1.49
C LEU A 113 -9.83 0.89 -1.77
N ALA A 114 -8.86 0.18 -2.36
CA ALA A 114 -7.60 0.79 -2.77
C ALA A 114 -7.79 1.88 -3.83
N LEU A 115 -8.67 1.68 -4.83
CA LEU A 115 -9.02 2.71 -5.81
C LEU A 115 -9.62 3.95 -5.13
N GLY A 116 -10.44 3.77 -4.09
CA GLY A 116 -10.97 4.86 -3.27
C GLY A 116 -9.87 5.67 -2.57
N LEU A 117 -8.79 5.02 -2.11
CA LEU A 117 -7.63 5.69 -1.52
C LEU A 117 -6.79 6.47 -2.54
N LEU A 118 -6.90 6.12 -3.83
CA LEU A 118 -6.22 6.78 -4.95
C LEU A 118 -7.05 7.92 -5.58
N ASP A 119 -8.09 8.39 -4.92
CA ASP A 119 -8.87 9.53 -5.39
C ASP A 119 -8.22 10.88 -5.00
N GLY A 120 -8.26 11.83 -5.93
CA GLY A 120 -7.60 13.14 -5.81
C GLY A 120 -6.11 13.15 -6.15
N ASP A 121 -5.37 14.11 -5.60
CA ASP A 121 -3.92 14.24 -5.80
C ASP A 121 -3.17 13.29 -4.85
N VAL A 122 -2.89 12.08 -5.36
CA VAL A 122 -2.24 10.99 -4.63
C VAL A 122 -1.07 10.46 -5.45
N ARG A 123 0.06 10.22 -4.79
CA ARG A 123 1.24 9.59 -5.39
C ARG A 123 1.33 8.12 -4.98
N LEU A 124 1.25 7.23 -5.96
CA LEU A 124 1.58 5.84 -5.73
C LEU A 124 3.09 5.69 -5.49
N VAL A 125 3.45 4.88 -4.51
CA VAL A 125 4.84 4.53 -4.18
C VAL A 125 4.97 3.02 -4.07
N GLY A 126 6.18 2.53 -4.35
CA GLY A 126 6.49 1.12 -4.46
C GLY A 126 6.49 0.66 -5.91
N THR A 127 7.20 -0.44 -6.15
CA THR A 127 7.45 -0.94 -7.50
C THR A 127 6.57 -2.13 -7.85
N THR A 128 6.25 -2.28 -9.13
CA THR A 128 5.69 -3.51 -9.68
C THR A 128 6.67 -4.68 -9.52
N THR A 129 6.21 -5.91 -9.79
CA THR A 129 7.05 -7.11 -9.87
C THR A 129 8.20 -6.98 -10.87
N ASP A 130 8.06 -6.07 -11.84
CA ASP A 130 9.07 -5.76 -12.86
C ASP A 130 9.88 -4.50 -12.53
N HIS A 131 9.81 -4.01 -11.29
CA HIS A 131 10.47 -2.79 -10.80
C HIS A 131 10.07 -1.49 -11.51
N GLY A 132 8.92 -1.48 -12.19
CA GLY A 132 8.34 -0.29 -12.80
C GLY A 132 7.49 0.51 -11.80
N PRO A 133 7.26 1.82 -12.06
CA PRO A 133 6.36 2.61 -11.23
C PRO A 133 4.92 2.11 -11.39
N LEU A 134 4.23 1.90 -10.27
CA LEU A 134 2.81 1.55 -10.28
C LEU A 134 1.95 2.80 -10.49
N THR A 135 1.03 2.76 -11.45
CA THR A 135 0.11 3.87 -11.74
C THR A 135 -1.33 3.55 -11.35
N LYS A 136 -2.17 4.58 -11.22
CA LYS A 136 -3.60 4.40 -10.97
C LYS A 136 -4.29 3.60 -12.08
N ALA A 137 -3.88 3.84 -13.33
CA ALA A 137 -4.41 3.09 -14.49
C ALA A 137 -4.11 1.59 -14.36
N ASP A 138 -2.94 1.20 -13.86
CA ASP A 138 -2.60 -0.21 -13.66
C ASP A 138 -3.51 -0.89 -12.61
N VAL A 139 -3.92 -0.14 -11.59
CA VAL A 139 -4.84 -0.61 -10.54
C VAL A 139 -6.27 -0.69 -11.08
N GLU A 140 -6.70 0.27 -11.89
CA GLU A 140 -7.99 0.24 -12.59
C GLU A 140 -8.07 -0.93 -13.57
N ASP A 141 -7.00 -1.20 -14.33
CA ASP A 141 -6.90 -2.34 -15.23
C ASP A 141 -6.92 -3.67 -14.48
N LEU A 142 -6.24 -3.77 -13.33
CA LEU A 142 -6.34 -4.92 -12.45
C LEU A 142 -7.79 -5.15 -12.00
N HIS A 143 -8.48 -4.10 -11.57
CA HIS A 143 -9.88 -4.18 -11.15
C HIS A 143 -10.79 -4.69 -12.28
N GLN A 144 -10.65 -4.16 -13.50
CA GLN A 144 -11.44 -4.61 -14.65
C GLN A 144 -11.18 -6.09 -14.99
N ARG A 145 -9.92 -6.53 -14.93
CA ARG A 145 -9.59 -7.94 -15.17
C ARG A 145 -10.17 -8.86 -14.09
N LEU A 146 -10.15 -8.45 -12.82
CA LEU A 146 -10.78 -9.19 -11.72
C LEU A 146 -12.29 -9.35 -11.93
N LEU A 147 -12.99 -8.27 -12.30
CA LEU A 147 -14.42 -8.31 -12.60
C LEU A 147 -14.72 -9.24 -13.80
N GLY A 148 -13.86 -9.23 -14.81
CA GLY A 148 -13.96 -10.13 -15.97
C GLY A 148 -13.86 -11.61 -15.59
N VAL A 149 -12.99 -11.97 -14.65
CA VAL A 149 -12.86 -13.36 -14.16
C VAL A 149 -14.08 -13.81 -13.34
N ILE A 150 -14.70 -12.89 -12.60
CA ILE A 150 -15.83 -13.21 -11.71
C ILE A 150 -17.16 -13.28 -12.46
N HIS A 151 -17.34 -12.45 -13.49
CA HIS A 151 -18.61 -12.28 -14.19
C HIS A 151 -18.63 -12.81 -15.63
N GLY A 152 -17.48 -13.20 -16.19
CA GLY A 152 -17.34 -13.77 -17.55
C GLY A 152 -17.38 -15.30 -17.57
#